data_AF-M7TVA0-F1
#
_entry.id   AF-M7TVA0-F1
#
_cell.length_a   1.000
_cell.length_b   1.000
_cell.length_c   1.000
_cell.angle_alpha   90.00
_cell.angle_beta   90.00
_cell.angle_gamma   90.00
#
_symmetry.space_group_name_H-M   'P 1'
#
loop_
_entity.id
_entity.type
_entity.pdbx_description
1 polymer ?
#
loop_
_entity_poly.entity_id
_entity_poly.type
_entity_poly.pdbx_seq_one_letter_code
_entity_poly.pdbx_strand_id
1 'polypeptide(L)'
;MSTKKRTIDAFFGTPKSKKPRSEAIVDNAIPAASSTHPAYPFPIPHLPASLSAELASAPGTTGTGTGRAISDKPDLDLLYFEPYTPRLTAEELFRFLRAELPFYRVEYDIQRGGISTHIRTPRWTTVFGIDATSRFASSSNNDGDSNEGALHIVDARTSARVLVGAPGSKDEGDRYYAKHLPRPIPKCLDDLRRSVEAATGCDFNFCLVNYYASGADSISYHSDDERFLGPMPAIASFSLGARRDFLMKHKPTAAGAAAPLHRNGIVKEKGKETAIIKPLKLPLGSGDMILMRGPTQANWLHSIPKRSGKNEHDGGRINITFRKAMVKGGTENYYNYNVGAGPVYRWDSVNREMKQWNP
;
A
#
# COMPACT_ATOMS: atom_id res chain seq x y z
N MET A 1 -9.22 82.10 -2.52
CA MET A 1 -8.34 80.98 -2.93
C MET A 1 -9.22 79.75 -3.11
N SER A 2 -9.40 79.32 -4.35
CA SER A 2 -10.45 78.38 -4.77
C SER A 2 -9.94 76.93 -4.80
N THR A 3 -10.63 76.04 -4.10
CA THR A 3 -10.37 74.60 -3.98
C THR A 3 -10.87 73.86 -5.23
N LYS A 4 -9.96 73.31 -6.04
CA LYS A 4 -10.33 72.41 -7.15
C LYS A 4 -10.32 70.94 -6.72
N LYS A 5 -11.44 70.28 -7.00
CA LYS A 5 -11.77 68.86 -6.78
C LYS A 5 -10.84 67.94 -7.58
N ARG A 6 -10.37 66.85 -6.96
CA ARG A 6 -9.73 65.72 -7.66
C ARG A 6 -10.82 64.79 -8.23
N THR A 7 -10.77 64.52 -9.53
CA THR A 7 -11.64 63.58 -10.25
C THR A 7 -11.12 62.14 -10.16
N ILE A 8 -12.03 61.19 -10.39
CA ILE A 8 -11.94 59.74 -10.09
C ILE A 8 -11.16 58.93 -11.15
N ASP A 9 -10.45 59.57 -12.08
CA ASP A 9 -9.85 58.93 -13.26
C ASP A 9 -8.47 58.29 -13.02
N ALA A 10 -8.01 58.20 -11.77
CA ALA A 10 -6.73 57.58 -11.42
C ALA A 10 -6.79 56.05 -11.22
N PHE A 11 -7.96 55.41 -11.42
CA PHE A 11 -8.17 53.98 -11.09
C PHE A 11 -8.22 53.01 -12.28
N PHE A 12 -8.12 53.47 -13.53
CA PHE A 12 -8.15 52.60 -14.71
C PHE A 12 -6.95 52.84 -15.65
N GLY A 13 -5.74 52.58 -15.15
CA GLY A 13 -4.53 52.43 -15.98
C GLY A 13 -4.32 50.96 -16.37
N THR A 14 -4.28 50.67 -17.66
CA THR A 14 -4.02 49.35 -18.23
C THR A 14 -2.63 48.82 -17.85
N PRO A 15 -2.47 47.53 -17.46
CA PRO A 15 -1.17 46.98 -17.12
C PRO A 15 -0.28 46.87 -18.38
N LYS A 16 0.93 47.45 -18.29
CA LYS A 16 1.96 47.35 -19.33
C LYS A 16 2.43 45.90 -19.49
N SER A 17 2.24 45.38 -20.70
CA SER A 17 2.84 44.16 -21.23
C SER A 17 4.35 44.07 -20.88
N LYS A 18 4.74 43.00 -20.16
CA LYS A 18 6.13 42.59 -20.03
C LYS A 18 6.46 41.62 -21.16
N LYS A 19 7.54 41.94 -21.89
CA LYS A 19 8.13 41.14 -22.98
C LYS A 19 8.33 39.66 -22.59
N PRO A 20 8.20 38.74 -23.56
CA PRO A 20 8.28 37.30 -23.32
C PRO A 20 9.68 36.92 -22.88
N ARG A 21 9.77 36.16 -21.78
CA ARG A 21 10.99 35.46 -21.39
C ARG A 21 11.15 34.28 -22.35
N SER A 22 12.34 34.24 -22.93
CA SER A 22 12.82 33.28 -23.92
C SER A 22 12.44 31.83 -23.63
N GLU A 23 11.99 31.19 -24.71
CA GLU A 23 11.80 29.78 -25.03
C GLU A 23 12.33 28.74 -24.04
N ALA A 24 11.44 27.78 -23.79
CA ALA A 24 11.69 26.55 -23.07
C ALA A 24 12.94 25.85 -23.61
N ILE A 25 13.87 25.57 -22.71
CA ILE A 25 14.81 24.48 -22.89
C ILE A 25 13.94 23.23 -22.97
N VAL A 26 13.85 22.66 -24.17
CA VAL A 26 13.39 21.29 -24.37
C VAL A 26 14.44 20.44 -23.67
N ASP A 27 14.19 20.12 -22.40
CA ASP A 27 14.93 19.06 -21.74
C ASP A 27 14.74 17.83 -22.61
N ASN A 28 15.80 17.43 -23.31
CA ASN A 28 15.96 16.09 -23.83
C ASN A 28 15.98 15.17 -22.59
N ALA A 29 14.79 14.87 -22.07
CA ALA A 29 14.61 14.01 -20.92
C ALA A 29 15.17 12.65 -21.31
N ILE A 30 16.32 12.30 -20.73
CA ILE A 30 16.80 10.92 -20.70
C ILE A 30 15.61 10.08 -20.24
N PRO A 31 15.22 9.01 -20.96
CA PRO A 31 14.10 8.18 -20.57
C PRO A 31 14.27 7.79 -19.10
N ALA A 32 13.29 8.13 -18.26
CA ALA A 32 13.35 7.79 -16.85
C ALA A 32 13.51 6.28 -16.73
N ALA A 33 14.59 5.85 -16.06
CA ALA A 33 14.86 4.44 -15.84
C ALA A 33 13.62 3.77 -15.22
N SER A 34 13.30 2.57 -15.69
CA SER A 34 12.08 1.87 -15.32
C SER A 34 12.39 0.42 -14.95
N SER A 35 11.66 -0.11 -13.98
CA SER A 35 11.64 -1.53 -13.67
C SER A 35 10.83 -2.26 -14.73
N THR A 36 11.45 -3.22 -15.41
CA THR A 36 10.83 -4.06 -16.43
C THR A 36 10.82 -5.52 -15.97
N HIS A 37 9.74 -6.23 -16.28
CA HIS A 37 9.60 -7.66 -16.02
C HIS A 37 8.44 -8.20 -16.86
N PRO A 38 8.52 -9.41 -17.44
CA PRO A 38 7.42 -9.97 -18.25
C PRO A 38 6.08 -10.09 -17.51
N ALA A 39 6.11 -10.18 -16.18
CA ALA A 39 4.91 -10.23 -15.35
C ALA A 39 4.29 -8.85 -15.07
N TYR A 40 4.99 -7.74 -15.34
CA TYR A 40 4.41 -6.41 -15.25
C TYR A 40 3.54 -6.13 -16.48
N PRO A 41 2.33 -5.54 -16.32
CA PRO A 41 1.53 -5.12 -17.46
C PRO A 41 2.23 -4.10 -18.36
N PHE A 42 3.03 -3.22 -17.76
CA PHE A 42 3.83 -2.19 -18.43
C PHE A 42 5.06 -1.84 -17.56
N PRO A 43 6.12 -1.23 -18.13
CA PRO A 43 7.27 -0.76 -17.36
C PRO A 43 6.87 0.21 -16.24
N ILE A 44 7.44 0.04 -15.05
CA ILE A 44 7.13 0.90 -13.88
C ILE A 44 8.31 1.85 -13.65
N PRO A 45 8.14 3.17 -13.84
CA PRO A 45 9.21 4.14 -13.65
C PRO A 45 9.84 4.10 -12.25
N HIS A 46 11.13 4.40 -12.19
CA HIS A 46 11.82 4.66 -10.93
C HIS A 46 11.38 6.01 -10.35
N LEU A 47 11.53 6.19 -9.04
CA LEU A 47 11.32 7.50 -8.42
C LEU A 47 12.34 8.51 -8.97
N PRO A 48 11.96 9.79 -9.08
CA PRO A 48 12.93 10.87 -9.24
C PRO A 48 14.03 10.77 -8.16
N ALA A 49 15.27 11.11 -8.52
CA ALA A 49 16.42 10.94 -7.63
C ALA A 49 16.26 11.70 -6.30
N SER A 50 15.66 12.90 -6.33
CA SER A 50 15.33 13.68 -5.13
C SER A 50 14.38 12.92 -4.21
N LEU A 51 13.30 12.35 -4.75
CA LEU A 51 12.31 11.62 -3.97
C LEU A 51 12.90 10.32 -3.39
N SER A 52 13.73 9.61 -4.17
CA SER A 52 14.45 8.42 -3.71
C SER A 52 15.42 8.73 -2.56
N ALA A 53 16.15 9.85 -2.63
CA ALA A 53 17.05 10.30 -1.58
C ALA A 53 16.31 10.68 -0.28
N GLU A 54 15.16 11.35 -0.39
CA GLU A 54 14.29 11.68 0.76
C GLU A 54 13.70 10.44 1.44
N LEU A 55 13.39 9.38 0.68
CA LEU A 55 12.97 8.11 1.28
C LEU A 55 14.12 7.40 1.97
N ALA A 56 15.32 7.42 1.38
CA ALA A 56 16.50 6.80 1.97
C ALA A 56 16.92 7.43 3.31
N SER A 57 16.60 8.72 3.52
CA SER A 57 16.83 9.43 4.78
C SER A 57 15.69 9.31 5.79
N ALA A 58 14.57 8.66 5.41
CA ALA A 58 13.43 8.45 6.30
C ALA A 58 13.65 7.26 7.25
N PRO A 59 13.14 7.32 8.49
CA PRO A 59 12.45 8.46 9.09
C PRO A 59 13.41 9.59 9.46
N GLY A 60 13.11 10.81 9.00
CA GLY A 60 13.96 11.98 9.26
C GLY A 60 13.90 12.47 10.72
N THR A 61 14.75 13.44 11.06
CA THR A 61 14.82 14.07 12.40
C THR A 61 13.63 14.97 12.74
N THR A 62 12.72 15.23 11.80
CA THR A 62 11.57 16.14 11.95
C THR A 62 10.29 15.46 12.49
N GLY A 63 10.43 14.29 13.11
CA GLY A 63 9.35 13.52 13.75
C GLY A 63 9.85 12.71 14.98
N THR A 64 9.11 11.68 15.41
CA THR A 64 9.52 10.86 16.58
C THR A 64 10.80 10.05 16.32
N GLY A 65 11.29 9.95 15.08
CA GLY A 65 12.55 9.33 14.63
C GLY A 65 12.69 7.83 14.90
N THR A 66 12.04 7.33 15.93
CA THR A 66 12.12 6.00 16.54
C THR A 66 10.76 5.31 16.61
N GLY A 67 9.69 5.99 16.15
CA GLY A 67 8.32 5.50 16.24
C GLY A 67 7.79 5.55 17.68
N ARG A 68 6.59 6.09 17.88
CA ARG A 68 5.93 6.07 19.19
C ARG A 68 5.34 4.69 19.44
N ALA A 69 5.80 3.98 20.47
CA ALA A 69 5.21 2.72 20.88
C ALA A 69 3.77 2.91 21.39
N ILE A 70 2.87 2.02 20.96
CA ILE A 70 1.49 1.91 21.43
C ILE A 70 1.29 0.45 21.87
N SER A 71 1.55 0.20 23.15
CA SER A 71 1.47 -1.12 23.79
C SER A 71 0.73 -1.05 25.13
N ASP A 72 -0.09 -0.01 25.33
CA ASP A 72 -0.86 0.24 26.55
C ASP A 72 -2.12 -0.66 26.67
N LYS A 73 -2.29 -1.62 25.76
CA LYS A 73 -3.43 -2.54 25.70
C LYS A 73 -2.93 -3.97 25.55
N PRO A 74 -3.66 -4.96 26.09
CA PRO A 74 -3.30 -6.37 25.95
C PRO A 74 -3.07 -6.75 24.49
N ASP A 75 -2.01 -7.54 24.27
CA ASP A 75 -1.67 -8.14 22.98
C ASP A 75 -1.42 -7.15 21.82
N LEU A 76 -1.26 -5.87 22.13
CA LEU A 76 -0.99 -4.83 21.14
C LEU A 76 0.50 -4.47 21.15
N ASP A 77 1.18 -4.71 20.03
CA ASP A 77 2.55 -4.24 19.75
C ASP A 77 2.51 -3.44 18.44
N LEU A 78 2.45 -2.13 18.59
CA LEU A 78 2.40 -1.18 17.48
C LEU A 78 3.44 -0.08 17.66
N LEU A 79 4.18 0.24 16.60
CA LEU A 79 4.96 1.49 16.50
C LEU A 79 4.25 2.44 15.54
N TYR A 80 4.11 3.71 15.93
CA TYR A 80 3.48 4.75 15.12
C TYR A 80 4.45 5.88 14.79
N PHE A 81 4.73 6.07 13.51
CA PHE A 81 5.58 7.12 12.96
C PHE A 81 4.68 8.21 12.36
N GLU A 82 4.68 9.38 12.99
CA GLU A 82 3.79 10.51 12.65
C GLU A 82 4.61 11.81 12.54
N PRO A 83 5.04 12.20 11.32
CA PRO A 83 5.08 11.38 10.11
C PRO A 83 6.35 10.51 10.05
N TYR A 84 6.36 9.51 9.17
CA TYR A 84 7.56 8.78 8.75
C TYR A 84 8.32 9.54 7.67
N THR A 85 7.63 10.12 6.68
CA THR A 85 8.22 11.01 5.67
C THR A 85 7.62 12.41 5.73
N PRO A 86 8.38 13.47 5.43
CA PRO A 86 7.84 14.82 5.31
C PRO A 86 6.64 14.92 4.38
N ARG A 87 5.75 15.88 4.64
CA ARG A 87 4.49 16.06 3.90
C ARG A 87 4.70 16.21 2.39
N LEU A 88 5.68 17.00 1.95
CA LEU A 88 5.94 17.23 0.52
C LEU A 88 6.34 15.93 -0.18
N THR A 89 7.30 15.19 0.41
CA THR A 89 7.72 13.85 -0.02
C THR A 89 6.53 12.90 -0.14
N ALA A 90 5.65 12.89 0.86
CA ALA A 90 4.46 12.04 0.86
C ALA A 90 3.45 12.44 -0.24
N GLU A 91 3.25 13.73 -0.49
CA GLU A 91 2.37 14.21 -1.56
C GLU A 91 2.89 13.87 -2.96
N GLU A 92 4.20 14.00 -3.18
CA GLU A 92 4.85 13.61 -4.44
C GLU A 92 4.78 12.10 -4.66
N LEU A 93 5.11 11.31 -3.64
CA LEU A 93 5.03 9.85 -3.70
C LEU A 93 3.60 9.37 -3.94
N PHE A 94 2.59 9.99 -3.32
CA PHE A 94 1.18 9.69 -3.59
C PHE A 94 0.83 9.90 -5.07
N ARG A 95 1.18 11.06 -5.64
CA ARG A 95 0.88 11.38 -7.04
C ARG A 95 1.58 10.41 -7.99
N PHE A 96 2.87 10.15 -7.74
CA PHE A 96 3.69 9.24 -8.52
C PHE A 96 3.11 7.81 -8.50
N LEU A 97 2.96 7.21 -7.32
CA LEU A 97 2.50 5.81 -7.23
C LEU A 97 1.09 5.62 -7.75
N ARG A 98 0.21 6.60 -7.59
CA ARG A 98 -1.14 6.55 -8.15
C ARG A 98 -1.11 6.53 -9.68
N ALA A 99 -0.24 7.34 -10.30
CA ALA A 99 -0.12 7.45 -11.75
C ALA A 99 0.62 6.26 -12.39
N GLU A 100 1.63 5.72 -11.70
CA GLU A 100 2.61 4.81 -12.30
C GLU A 100 2.41 3.34 -11.97
N LEU A 101 1.57 2.98 -10.98
CA LEU A 101 1.31 1.58 -10.66
C LEU A 101 0.13 1.01 -11.46
N PRO A 102 0.19 -0.27 -11.87
CA PRO A 102 -0.98 -0.99 -12.36
C PRO A 102 -1.89 -1.33 -11.18
N PHE A 103 -3.20 -1.13 -11.32
CA PHE A 103 -4.21 -1.45 -10.32
C PHE A 103 -5.25 -2.43 -10.84
N TYR A 104 -5.89 -3.13 -9.92
CA TYR A 104 -6.91 -4.13 -10.19
C TYR A 104 -8.10 -3.92 -9.26
N ARG A 105 -9.27 -4.36 -9.70
CA ARG A 105 -10.46 -4.47 -8.86
C ARG A 105 -10.85 -5.92 -8.81
N VAL A 106 -10.50 -6.58 -7.71
CA VAL A 106 -10.65 -8.02 -7.60
C VAL A 106 -12.09 -8.36 -7.33
N GLU A 107 -12.56 -9.40 -8.00
CA GLU A 107 -13.90 -9.94 -7.90
C GLU A 107 -13.78 -11.41 -7.52
N TYR A 108 -14.53 -11.83 -6.50
CA TYR A 108 -14.54 -13.21 -6.03
C TYR A 108 -15.85 -13.53 -5.35
N ASP A 109 -16.22 -14.81 -5.40
CA ASP A 109 -17.40 -15.30 -4.71
C ASP A 109 -16.99 -15.82 -3.32
N ILE A 110 -17.75 -15.44 -2.30
CA ILE A 110 -17.66 -16.05 -0.97
C ILE A 110 -18.86 -16.94 -0.74
N GLN A 111 -18.63 -18.14 -0.19
CA GLN A 111 -19.69 -19.00 0.31
C GLN A 111 -19.73 -18.93 1.83
N ARG A 112 -20.86 -18.51 2.39
CA ARG A 112 -21.10 -18.50 3.85
C ARG A 112 -22.51 -19.00 4.13
N GLY A 113 -22.62 -20.09 4.90
CA GLY A 113 -23.92 -20.66 5.27
C GLY A 113 -24.76 -21.11 4.07
N GLY A 114 -24.13 -21.60 3.01
CA GLY A 114 -24.81 -22.03 1.78
C GLY A 114 -25.21 -20.90 0.81
N ILE A 115 -24.97 -19.64 1.17
CA ILE A 115 -25.22 -18.49 0.30
C ILE A 115 -23.93 -18.08 -0.40
N SER A 116 -23.96 -18.02 -1.73
CA SER A 116 -22.90 -17.41 -2.54
C SER A 116 -23.12 -15.91 -2.63
N THR A 117 -22.12 -15.12 -2.25
CA THR A 117 -22.14 -13.65 -2.40
C THR A 117 -20.98 -13.24 -3.29
N HIS A 118 -21.29 -12.55 -4.38
CA HIS A 118 -20.29 -11.95 -5.24
C HIS A 118 -19.72 -10.68 -4.60
N ILE A 119 -18.41 -10.65 -4.39
CA ILE A 119 -17.70 -9.53 -3.79
C ILE A 119 -16.84 -8.86 -4.84
N ARG A 120 -17.08 -7.57 -5.04
CA ARG A 120 -16.17 -6.66 -5.73
C ARG A 120 -15.43 -5.84 -4.69
N THR A 121 -14.10 -5.86 -4.71
CA THR A 121 -13.33 -5.12 -3.69
C THR A 121 -13.68 -3.62 -3.73
N PRO A 122 -14.06 -3.01 -2.59
CA PRO A 122 -14.41 -1.59 -2.52
C PRO A 122 -13.14 -0.75 -2.37
N ARG A 123 -12.11 -1.08 -3.17
CA ARG A 123 -10.80 -0.45 -3.29
C ARG A 123 -10.05 -1.11 -4.46
N TRP A 124 -9.07 -0.39 -4.97
CA TRP A 124 -8.14 -0.89 -5.98
C TRP A 124 -6.92 -1.50 -5.31
N THR A 125 -6.35 -2.55 -5.89
CA THR A 125 -5.21 -3.26 -5.32
C THR A 125 -4.15 -3.57 -6.35
N THR A 126 -2.91 -3.75 -5.90
CA THR A 126 -1.84 -4.37 -6.68
C THR A 126 -0.81 -4.95 -5.73
N VAL A 127 -0.11 -6.00 -6.15
CA VAL A 127 0.83 -6.72 -5.29
C VAL A 127 2.11 -7.09 -6.04
N PHE A 128 3.21 -7.00 -5.31
CA PHE A 128 4.56 -7.33 -5.75
C PHE A 128 5.26 -8.14 -4.69
N GLY A 129 6.16 -9.02 -5.11
CA GLY A 129 6.94 -9.87 -4.22
C GLY A 129 6.82 -11.35 -4.54
N ILE A 130 7.59 -12.12 -3.79
CA ILE A 130 7.62 -13.57 -3.83
C ILE A 130 7.96 -14.08 -2.43
N ASP A 131 7.45 -15.25 -2.09
CA ASP A 131 7.61 -15.82 -0.76
C ASP A 131 9.06 -16.26 -0.48
N ALA A 132 9.36 -16.50 0.79
CA ALA A 132 10.72 -16.76 1.25
C ALA A 132 11.34 -18.06 0.70
N THR A 133 10.57 -18.94 0.04
CA THR A 133 11.12 -20.15 -0.59
C THR A 133 11.74 -19.89 -1.95
N SER A 134 11.50 -18.71 -2.54
CA SER A 134 12.00 -18.35 -3.88
C SER A 134 12.56 -16.93 -3.90
N ARG A 135 13.37 -16.61 -4.92
CA ARG A 135 13.83 -15.24 -5.21
C ARG A 135 13.96 -14.98 -6.70
N PHE A 136 13.94 -13.72 -7.09
CA PHE A 136 14.32 -13.29 -8.44
C PHE A 136 15.85 -13.22 -8.54
N ALA A 137 16.41 -13.81 -9.60
CA ALA A 137 17.84 -13.76 -9.91
C ALA A 137 18.02 -13.35 -11.37
N SER A 138 19.06 -12.56 -11.68
CA SER A 138 19.42 -12.28 -13.07
C SER A 138 20.06 -13.51 -13.69
N SER A 139 19.83 -13.73 -14.98
CA SER A 139 20.67 -14.66 -15.75
C SER A 139 22.12 -14.23 -15.69
N SER A 140 23.01 -15.20 -15.49
CA SER A 140 24.44 -15.01 -15.72
C SER A 140 24.74 -15.30 -17.19
N ASN A 141 25.81 -14.72 -17.75
CA ASN A 141 26.21 -14.94 -19.15
C ASN A 141 26.51 -16.41 -19.50
N ASN A 142 26.55 -17.31 -18.51
CA ASN A 142 26.79 -18.74 -18.70
C ASN A 142 25.51 -19.60 -18.85
N ASP A 143 24.31 -19.02 -18.70
CA ASP A 143 23.06 -19.80 -18.65
C ASP A 143 22.47 -20.12 -20.04
N GLY A 144 23.14 -19.74 -21.13
CA GLY A 144 22.67 -20.01 -22.51
C GLY A 144 21.34 -19.34 -22.88
N ASP A 145 20.78 -18.51 -22.00
CA ASP A 145 19.54 -17.76 -22.17
C ASP A 145 19.88 -16.42 -22.83
N SER A 146 19.43 -16.19 -24.06
CA SER A 146 19.81 -15.02 -24.88
C SER A 146 19.20 -13.68 -24.40
N ASN A 147 18.50 -13.68 -23.26
CA ASN A 147 17.94 -12.50 -22.62
C ASN A 147 18.84 -12.03 -21.48
N GLU A 148 19.92 -11.35 -21.83
CA GLU A 148 20.79 -10.65 -20.88
C GLU A 148 19.95 -9.64 -20.07
N GLY A 149 19.92 -9.79 -18.73
CA GLY A 149 19.17 -8.92 -17.83
C GLY A 149 17.73 -9.35 -17.48
N ALA A 150 17.20 -10.46 -18.04
CA ALA A 150 15.93 -11.00 -17.58
C ALA A 150 16.05 -11.63 -16.17
N LEU A 151 15.03 -11.40 -15.33
CA LEU A 151 14.93 -12.04 -14.02
C LEU A 151 14.22 -13.39 -14.16
N HIS A 152 14.82 -14.43 -13.60
CA HIS A 152 14.20 -15.74 -13.42
C HIS A 152 13.97 -16.04 -11.95
N ILE A 153 13.03 -16.94 -11.68
CA ILE A 153 12.74 -17.38 -10.32
C ILE A 153 13.62 -18.59 -10.00
N VAL A 154 14.30 -18.54 -8.87
CA VAL A 154 15.13 -19.62 -8.33
C VAL A 154 14.73 -19.95 -6.91
N ASP A 155 14.95 -21.20 -6.49
CA ASP A 155 14.77 -21.62 -5.11
C ASP A 155 15.75 -20.85 -4.21
N ALA A 156 15.22 -20.29 -3.12
CA ALA A 156 15.98 -19.36 -2.27
C ALA A 156 17.20 -20.02 -1.62
N ARG A 157 17.16 -21.34 -1.39
CA ARG A 157 18.22 -22.09 -0.69
C ARG A 157 19.22 -22.73 -1.65
N THR A 158 18.73 -23.36 -2.70
CA THR A 158 19.54 -24.18 -3.63
C THR A 158 19.97 -23.39 -4.86
N SER A 159 19.34 -22.25 -5.13
CA SER A 159 19.52 -21.46 -6.37
C SER A 159 19.15 -22.23 -7.64
N ALA A 160 18.50 -23.39 -7.53
CA ALA A 160 18.00 -24.13 -8.67
C ALA A 160 16.87 -23.33 -9.36
N ARG A 161 16.84 -23.38 -10.70
CA ARG A 161 15.79 -22.72 -11.49
C ARG A 161 14.43 -23.32 -11.16
N VAL A 162 13.47 -22.46 -10.83
CA VAL A 162 12.09 -22.86 -10.55
C VAL A 162 11.30 -22.78 -11.86
N LEU A 163 10.71 -23.90 -12.27
CA LEU A 163 9.81 -23.93 -13.40
C LEU A 163 8.50 -23.25 -13.02
N VAL A 164 8.26 -22.07 -13.59
CA VAL A 164 7.03 -21.31 -13.38
C VAL A 164 6.01 -21.61 -14.46
N GLY A 165 4.73 -21.54 -14.13
CA GLY A 165 3.68 -21.71 -15.12
C GLY A 165 3.71 -20.60 -16.18
N ALA A 166 3.40 -20.95 -17.42
CA ALA A 166 3.19 -19.96 -18.47
C ALA A 166 1.80 -19.31 -18.26
N PRO A 167 1.67 -17.98 -18.41
CA PRO A 167 0.38 -17.32 -18.32
C PRO A 167 -0.65 -17.99 -19.24
N GLY A 168 -1.75 -18.51 -18.67
CA GLY A 168 -2.83 -19.16 -19.42
C GLY A 168 -2.63 -20.64 -19.76
N SER A 169 -1.56 -21.30 -19.31
CA SER A 169 -1.42 -22.76 -19.50
C SER A 169 -2.35 -23.53 -18.55
N LYS A 170 -3.20 -24.42 -19.08
CA LYS A 170 -4.05 -25.35 -18.29
C LYS A 170 -3.26 -26.50 -17.65
N ASP A 171 -1.96 -26.54 -17.88
CA ASP A 171 -1.06 -27.61 -17.44
C ASP A 171 -0.57 -27.29 -16.02
N GLU A 172 -1.41 -27.56 -15.01
CA GLU A 172 -1.15 -27.37 -13.58
C GLU A 172 -0.23 -28.47 -12.99
N GLY A 173 0.72 -29.02 -13.74
CA GLY A 173 1.71 -29.99 -13.23
C GLY A 173 2.62 -29.42 -12.14
N ASP A 174 3.83 -29.95 -11.96
CA ASP A 174 4.81 -29.53 -10.92
C ASP A 174 5.31 -28.05 -11.01
N ARG A 175 4.64 -27.20 -11.79
CA ARG A 175 5.01 -25.80 -12.01
C ARG A 175 4.60 -24.92 -10.83
N TYR A 176 5.52 -24.04 -10.42
CA TYR A 176 5.27 -23.06 -9.38
C TYR A 176 4.51 -21.86 -9.95
N TYR A 177 3.63 -21.26 -9.14
CA TYR A 177 2.94 -20.01 -9.44
C TYR A 177 2.14 -20.03 -10.76
N ALA A 178 1.50 -21.16 -11.07
CA ALA A 178 0.88 -21.38 -12.38
C ALA A 178 -0.29 -20.45 -12.71
N LYS A 179 -1.03 -19.98 -11.69
CA LYS A 179 -2.19 -19.10 -11.87
C LYS A 179 -1.79 -17.64 -12.09
N HIS A 180 -0.78 -17.18 -11.36
CA HIS A 180 -0.29 -15.80 -11.43
C HIS A 180 1.22 -15.77 -11.30
N LEU A 181 1.87 -15.26 -12.34
CA LEU A 181 3.32 -15.10 -12.34
C LEU A 181 3.71 -14.00 -11.32
N PRO A 182 4.57 -14.29 -10.33
CA PRO A 182 5.00 -13.32 -9.35
C PRO A 182 5.79 -12.20 -10.01
N ARG A 183 5.72 -11.02 -9.40
CA ARG A 183 6.33 -9.79 -9.89
C ARG A 183 7.39 -9.34 -8.90
N PRO A 184 8.61 -8.99 -9.34
CA PRO A 184 9.57 -8.32 -8.46
C PRO A 184 8.95 -7.06 -7.83
N ILE A 185 9.45 -6.64 -6.69
CA ILE A 185 9.09 -5.33 -6.13
C ILE A 185 9.77 -4.27 -7.01
N PRO A 186 9.01 -3.39 -7.70
CA PRO A 186 9.63 -2.39 -8.57
C PRO A 186 10.44 -1.41 -7.74
N LYS A 187 11.52 -0.85 -8.32
CA LYS A 187 12.48 -0.01 -7.58
C LYS A 187 11.82 1.11 -6.78
N CYS A 188 10.76 1.71 -7.31
CA CYS A 188 10.04 2.79 -6.64
C CYS A 188 9.36 2.38 -5.32
N LEU A 189 8.94 1.11 -5.19
CA LEU A 189 8.43 0.54 -3.94
C LEU A 189 9.55 -0.10 -3.11
N ASP A 190 10.61 -0.59 -3.76
CA ASP A 190 11.77 -1.18 -3.10
C ASP A 190 12.58 -0.15 -2.31
N ASP A 191 12.73 1.07 -2.83
CA ASP A 191 13.38 2.18 -2.11
C ASP A 191 12.67 2.46 -0.76
N LEU A 192 11.33 2.46 -0.76
CA LEU A 192 10.55 2.60 0.47
C LEU A 192 10.69 1.36 1.37
N ARG A 193 10.63 0.14 0.81
CA ARG A 193 10.81 -1.11 1.57
C ARG A 193 12.14 -1.08 2.34
N ARG A 194 13.25 -0.77 1.67
CA ARG A 194 14.59 -0.74 2.27
C ARG A 194 14.71 0.30 3.39
N SER A 195 14.11 1.48 3.21
CA SER A 195 14.01 2.48 4.29
C SER A 195 13.25 1.92 5.50
N VAL A 196 12.08 1.31 5.26
CA VAL A 196 11.26 0.73 6.33
C VAL A 196 11.97 -0.42 7.05
N GLU A 197 12.67 -1.29 6.33
CA GLU A 197 13.48 -2.36 6.93
C GLU A 197 14.58 -1.77 7.83
N ALA A 198 15.30 -0.76 7.35
CA ALA A 198 16.33 -0.08 8.13
C ALA A 198 15.78 0.59 9.40
N ALA A 199 14.60 1.19 9.32
CA ALA A 199 13.97 1.87 10.45
C ALA A 199 13.36 0.93 11.50
N THR A 200 12.98 -0.29 11.10
CA THR A 200 12.20 -1.20 11.94
C THR A 200 12.95 -2.47 12.35
N GLY A 201 14.07 -2.78 11.69
CA GLY A 201 14.82 -4.03 11.86
C GLY A 201 14.06 -5.29 11.42
N CYS A 202 12.94 -5.12 10.70
CA CYS A 202 12.14 -6.23 10.15
C CYS A 202 12.49 -6.43 8.67
N ASP A 203 12.32 -7.65 8.15
CA ASP A 203 12.46 -7.93 6.72
C ASP A 203 11.09 -8.14 6.05
N PHE A 204 10.98 -7.74 4.79
CA PHE A 204 9.78 -7.90 3.98
C PHE A 204 10.12 -8.40 2.58
N ASN A 205 9.30 -9.29 2.03
CA ASN A 205 9.42 -9.80 0.66
C ASN A 205 8.15 -9.62 -0.18
N PHE A 206 7.10 -9.05 0.42
CA PHE A 206 5.84 -8.70 -0.24
C PHE A 206 5.45 -7.26 0.02
N CYS A 207 4.86 -6.63 -1.00
CA CYS A 207 4.32 -5.29 -0.99
C CYS A 207 2.92 -5.30 -1.60
N LEU A 208 1.90 -5.07 -0.76
CA LEU A 208 0.52 -4.89 -1.18
C LEU A 208 0.18 -3.41 -1.16
N VAL A 209 -0.22 -2.86 -2.29
CA VAL A 209 -0.71 -1.49 -2.41
C VAL A 209 -2.23 -1.51 -2.51
N ASN A 210 -2.90 -0.79 -1.63
CA ASN A 210 -4.34 -0.53 -1.69
C ASN A 210 -4.56 0.95 -2.02
N TYR A 211 -5.35 1.24 -3.05
CA TYR A 211 -5.81 2.58 -3.37
C TYR A 211 -7.32 2.70 -3.11
N TYR A 212 -7.66 3.54 -2.14
CA TYR A 212 -9.01 3.96 -1.82
C TYR A 212 -9.26 5.23 -2.63
N ALA A 213 -10.08 5.16 -3.69
CA ALA A 213 -10.30 6.29 -4.59
C ALA A 213 -11.07 7.44 -3.91
N SER A 214 -11.84 7.12 -2.88
CA SER A 214 -12.62 8.08 -2.11
C SER A 214 -12.92 7.57 -0.68
N GLY A 215 -13.63 8.39 0.10
CA GLY A 215 -14.24 8.02 1.38
C GLY A 215 -15.21 6.85 1.29
N ALA A 216 -15.82 6.59 0.13
CA ALA A 216 -16.76 5.47 -0.05
C ALA A 216 -16.07 4.09 -0.11
N ASP A 217 -14.77 4.08 -0.40
CA ASP A 217 -13.94 2.87 -0.38
C ASP A 217 -13.56 2.49 1.05
N SER A 218 -13.40 1.18 1.32
CA SER A 218 -13.21 0.67 2.68
C SER A 218 -12.54 -0.69 2.73
N ILE A 219 -12.21 -1.14 3.94
CA ILE A 219 -11.92 -2.53 4.25
C ILE A 219 -12.54 -2.85 5.61
N SER A 220 -13.33 -3.92 5.67
CA SER A 220 -13.98 -4.38 6.90
C SER A 220 -12.97 -4.86 7.93
N TYR A 221 -13.41 -5.06 9.16
CA TYR A 221 -12.56 -5.62 10.22
C TYR A 221 -11.99 -6.99 9.81
N HIS A 222 -10.66 -7.09 9.83
CA HIS A 222 -9.89 -8.30 9.54
C HIS A 222 -8.57 -8.28 10.32
N SER A 223 -7.82 -9.37 10.28
CA SER A 223 -6.45 -9.46 10.78
C SER A 223 -5.57 -10.04 9.69
N ASP A 224 -4.29 -9.68 9.70
CA ASP A 224 -3.29 -10.32 8.83
C ASP A 224 -2.73 -11.56 9.55
N ASP A 225 -3.59 -12.56 9.79
CA ASP A 225 -3.29 -13.79 10.54
C ASP A 225 -3.22 -15.05 9.67
N GLU A 226 -2.99 -14.87 8.36
CA GLU A 226 -2.84 -15.98 7.45
C GLU A 226 -1.61 -16.82 7.77
N ARG A 227 -1.77 -18.14 7.78
CA ARG A 227 -0.70 -19.10 8.16
C ARG A 227 0.61 -18.91 7.37
N PHE A 228 0.52 -18.46 6.12
CA PHE A 228 1.68 -18.25 5.28
C PHE A 228 2.55 -17.05 5.69
N LEU A 229 2.10 -16.21 6.62
CA LEU A 229 2.90 -15.10 7.18
C LEU A 229 3.79 -15.54 8.36
N GLY A 230 3.65 -16.79 8.82
CA GLY A 230 4.36 -17.29 9.99
C GLY A 230 3.77 -16.80 11.32
N PRO A 231 4.37 -17.21 12.46
CA PRO A 231 3.92 -16.79 13.78
C PRO A 231 4.30 -15.32 14.04
N MET A 232 3.36 -14.54 14.59
CA MET A 232 3.57 -13.15 15.01
C MET A 232 4.16 -12.25 13.90
N PRO A 233 3.49 -12.12 12.75
CA PRO A 233 4.05 -11.43 11.60
C PRO A 233 4.23 -9.92 11.88
N ALA A 234 5.32 -9.37 11.33
CA ALA A 234 5.53 -7.93 11.24
C ALA A 234 4.82 -7.40 9.99
N ILE A 235 3.99 -6.37 10.16
CA ILE A 235 3.22 -5.73 9.11
C ILE A 235 3.47 -4.23 9.16
N ALA A 236 4.22 -3.69 8.21
CA ALA A 236 4.46 -2.25 8.10
C ALA A 236 3.45 -1.64 7.11
N SER A 237 2.65 -0.67 7.56
CA SER A 237 1.58 -0.03 6.79
C SER A 237 1.83 1.47 6.67
N PHE A 238 2.20 1.90 5.47
CA PHE A 238 2.55 3.27 5.13
C PHE A 238 1.38 3.96 4.40
N SER A 239 1.01 5.17 4.83
CA SER A 239 -0.19 5.89 4.38
C SER A 239 0.17 7.14 3.58
N LEU A 240 -0.53 7.34 2.46
CA LEU A 240 -0.32 8.44 1.53
C LEU A 240 -1.66 9.04 1.08
N GLY A 241 -1.72 10.35 0.89
CA GLY A 241 -2.92 11.06 0.44
C GLY A 241 -3.91 11.35 1.57
N ALA A 242 -5.20 11.12 1.33
CA ALA A 242 -6.27 11.49 2.25
C ALA A 242 -6.11 10.83 3.63
N ARG A 243 -6.22 11.62 4.71
CA ARG A 243 -6.20 11.11 6.08
C ARG A 243 -7.40 10.20 6.34
N ARG A 244 -7.21 8.97 6.81
CA ARG A 244 -8.29 8.01 7.11
C ARG A 244 -8.17 7.42 8.51
N ASP A 245 -9.32 7.09 9.10
CA ASP A 245 -9.37 6.47 10.42
C ASP A 245 -8.99 4.99 10.27
N PHE A 246 -7.89 4.58 10.90
CA PHE A 246 -7.54 3.19 11.10
C PHE A 246 -8.10 2.76 12.46
N LEU A 247 -9.12 1.90 12.41
CA LEU A 247 -9.81 1.43 13.61
C LEU A 247 -9.29 0.05 13.97
N MET A 248 -8.96 -0.18 15.24
CA MET A 248 -8.62 -1.49 15.77
C MET A 248 -9.54 -1.87 16.92
N LYS A 249 -9.90 -3.14 17.00
CA LYS A 249 -10.64 -3.71 18.14
C LYS A 249 -10.10 -5.10 18.46
N HIS A 250 -10.06 -5.43 19.75
CA HIS A 250 -9.67 -6.76 20.18
C HIS A 250 -10.69 -7.80 19.69
N LYS A 251 -10.23 -9.00 19.29
CA LYS A 251 -11.09 -10.13 18.98
C LYS A 251 -11.86 -10.55 20.23
N PRO A 252 -13.09 -11.07 20.12
CA PRO A 252 -13.80 -11.58 21.28
C PRO A 252 -12.98 -12.69 21.93
N THR A 253 -12.72 -12.57 23.24
CA THR A 253 -12.27 -13.71 24.03
C THR A 253 -13.44 -14.67 24.23
N ALA A 254 -13.18 -15.95 24.54
CA ALA A 254 -14.22 -16.95 24.76
C ALA A 254 -15.28 -16.52 25.83
N ALA A 255 -14.90 -15.66 26.78
CA ALA A 255 -15.80 -15.06 27.78
C ALA A 255 -16.59 -13.83 27.27
N GLY A 256 -16.14 -13.16 26.22
CA GLY A 256 -16.78 -11.94 25.68
C GLY A 256 -17.83 -12.19 24.59
N ALA A 257 -17.86 -13.40 24.01
CA ALA A 257 -18.78 -13.73 22.93
C ALA A 257 -20.23 -13.99 23.39
N ALA A 258 -20.45 -14.24 24.69
CA ALA A 258 -21.74 -14.68 25.24
C ALA A 258 -22.46 -13.62 26.10
N ALA A 259 -21.84 -12.48 26.42
CA ALA A 259 -22.38 -11.55 27.42
C ALA A 259 -23.04 -10.30 26.81
N PRO A 260 -24.22 -9.87 27.30
CA PRO A 260 -24.79 -8.57 26.95
C PRO A 260 -23.88 -7.43 27.40
N LEU A 261 -23.65 -6.45 26.53
CA LEU A 261 -22.93 -5.21 26.86
C LEU A 261 -23.68 -4.42 27.95
N HIS A 262 -23.27 -4.53 29.21
CA HIS A 262 -23.74 -3.65 30.27
C HIS A 262 -23.08 -2.26 30.17
N ARG A 263 -23.87 -1.21 30.42
CA ARG A 263 -23.57 0.23 30.24
C ARG A 263 -22.34 0.75 31.01
N ASN A 264 -21.71 -0.05 31.89
CA ASN A 264 -20.63 0.38 32.79
C ASN A 264 -19.24 -0.20 32.47
N GLY A 265 -19.02 -0.81 31.30
CA GLY A 265 -17.65 -1.18 30.88
C GLY A 265 -17.06 -2.42 31.56
N ILE A 266 -17.88 -3.16 32.31
CA ILE A 266 -17.52 -4.41 32.99
C ILE A 266 -18.47 -5.50 32.50
N VAL A 267 -17.91 -6.59 31.99
CA VAL A 267 -18.65 -7.83 31.74
C VAL A 267 -18.55 -8.67 33.01
N LYS A 268 -19.69 -8.97 33.63
CA LYS A 268 -19.76 -9.92 34.75
C LYS A 268 -20.18 -11.28 34.20
N GLU A 269 -19.27 -12.23 34.22
CA GLU A 269 -19.58 -13.63 33.91
C GLU A 269 -19.00 -14.53 35.00
N LYS A 270 -19.86 -15.37 35.62
CA LYS A 270 -19.48 -16.34 36.68
C LYS A 270 -18.58 -15.78 37.79
N GLY A 271 -18.80 -14.53 38.22
CA GLY A 271 -18.05 -13.90 39.31
C GLY A 271 -16.66 -13.38 38.97
N LYS A 272 -16.19 -13.47 37.71
CA LYS A 272 -14.99 -12.78 37.24
C LYS A 272 -15.37 -11.51 36.48
N GLU A 273 -14.85 -10.38 36.93
CA GLU A 273 -14.94 -9.11 36.19
C GLU A 273 -13.86 -9.08 35.12
N THR A 274 -14.28 -9.00 33.85
CA THR A 274 -13.37 -8.73 32.73
C THR A 274 -13.59 -7.31 32.22
N ALA A 275 -12.51 -6.52 32.22
CA ALA A 275 -12.52 -5.16 31.69
C ALA A 275 -12.77 -5.18 30.17
N ILE A 276 -13.65 -4.30 29.68
CA ILE A 276 -13.83 -4.12 28.23
C ILE A 276 -12.57 -3.46 27.66
N ILE A 277 -11.89 -4.16 26.76
CA ILE A 277 -10.75 -3.61 26.02
C ILE A 277 -11.28 -2.55 25.05
N LYS A 278 -10.92 -1.28 25.30
CA LYS A 278 -11.38 -0.15 24.48
C LYS A 278 -10.79 -0.25 23.06
N PRO A 279 -11.62 -0.06 22.00
CA PRO A 279 -11.12 0.08 20.63
C PRO A 279 -10.11 1.22 20.50
N LEU A 280 -9.18 1.08 19.56
CA LEU A 280 -8.21 2.10 19.18
C LEU A 280 -8.62 2.74 17.85
N LYS A 281 -8.45 4.06 17.74
CA LYS A 281 -8.64 4.81 16.50
C LYS A 281 -7.39 5.65 16.24
N LEU A 282 -6.74 5.42 15.11
CA LEU A 282 -5.56 6.16 14.65
C LEU A 282 -5.91 6.93 13.37
N PRO A 283 -5.91 8.27 13.38
CA PRO A 283 -6.16 9.06 12.18
C PRO A 283 -4.89 9.15 11.31
N LEU A 284 -4.66 8.15 10.46
CA LEU A 284 -3.46 8.06 9.61
C LEU A 284 -3.53 9.09 8.47
N GLY A 285 -2.63 10.07 8.51
CA GLY A 285 -2.40 11.09 7.48
C GLY A 285 -1.37 10.66 6.42
N SER A 286 -1.11 11.58 5.48
CA SER A 286 -0.12 11.36 4.43
C SER A 286 1.30 11.43 5.01
N GLY A 287 2.09 10.39 4.75
CA GLY A 287 3.44 10.23 5.26
C GLY A 287 3.51 9.46 6.59
N ASP A 288 2.37 9.09 7.18
CA ASP A 288 2.34 8.32 8.42
C ASP A 288 2.59 6.83 8.17
N MET A 289 3.24 6.16 9.11
CA MET A 289 3.46 4.71 9.08
C MET A 289 3.11 4.08 10.41
N ILE A 290 2.41 2.95 10.39
CA ILE A 290 2.29 2.05 11.54
C ILE A 290 3.03 0.75 11.27
N LEU A 291 3.68 0.21 12.28
CA LEU A 291 4.23 -1.14 12.26
C LEU A 291 3.49 -1.96 13.32
N MET A 292 2.83 -3.04 12.92
CA MET A 292 2.16 -3.97 13.82
C MET A 292 2.97 -5.27 13.90
N ARG A 293 3.22 -5.77 15.11
CA ARG A 293 4.05 -6.96 15.34
C ARG A 293 3.49 -7.85 16.45
N GLY A 294 4.23 -8.91 16.78
CA GLY A 294 3.98 -9.71 17.95
C GLY A 294 2.60 -10.36 17.91
N PRO A 295 1.88 -10.40 19.04
CA PRO A 295 0.55 -11.03 19.11
C PRO A 295 -0.57 -10.19 18.46
N THR A 296 -0.26 -9.03 17.88
CA THR A 296 -1.28 -8.08 17.38
C THR A 296 -2.22 -8.73 16.36
N GLN A 297 -1.71 -9.39 15.32
CA GLN A 297 -2.59 -9.97 14.28
C GLN A 297 -3.42 -11.14 14.80
N ALA A 298 -2.89 -11.89 15.78
CA ALA A 298 -3.63 -12.98 16.39
C ALA A 298 -4.82 -12.48 17.21
N ASN A 299 -4.72 -11.31 17.84
CA ASN A 299 -5.68 -10.84 18.85
C ASN A 299 -6.47 -9.58 18.48
N TRP A 300 -6.04 -8.81 17.48
CA TRP A 300 -6.66 -7.55 17.08
C TRP A 300 -7.14 -7.58 15.64
N LEU A 301 -8.37 -7.11 15.43
CA LEU A 301 -8.93 -6.81 14.11
C LEU A 301 -8.69 -5.33 13.80
N HIS A 302 -8.49 -5.01 12.52
CA HIS A 302 -8.35 -3.64 12.04
C HIS A 302 -9.19 -3.36 10.78
N SER A 303 -9.55 -2.10 10.54
CA SER A 303 -10.41 -1.67 9.43
C SER A 303 -10.18 -0.23 8.99
N ILE A 304 -10.59 0.08 7.76
CA ILE A 304 -10.77 1.45 7.26
C ILE A 304 -12.26 1.64 6.93
N PRO A 305 -13.02 2.41 7.72
CA PRO A 305 -14.45 2.58 7.52
C PRO A 305 -14.75 3.52 6.35
N LYS A 306 -15.94 3.36 5.77
CA LYS A 306 -16.47 4.32 4.79
C LYS A 306 -16.72 5.69 5.45
N ARG A 307 -16.63 6.73 4.65
CA ARG A 307 -16.99 8.11 4.98
C ARG A 307 -18.00 8.61 3.95
N SER A 308 -18.95 9.41 4.40
CA SER A 308 -20.02 9.98 3.57
C SER A 308 -20.05 11.51 3.68
N GLY A 309 -20.89 12.13 2.84
CA GLY A 309 -21.09 13.58 2.84
C GLY A 309 -19.81 14.33 2.46
N LYS A 310 -19.48 15.40 3.19
CA LYS A 310 -18.31 16.25 2.88
C LYS A 310 -16.96 15.53 2.90
N ASN A 311 -16.89 14.36 3.53
CA ASN A 311 -15.66 13.57 3.65
C ASN A 311 -15.60 12.40 2.65
N GLU A 312 -16.56 12.29 1.72
CA GLU A 312 -16.56 11.26 0.68
C GLU A 312 -15.54 11.59 -0.41
N HIS A 313 -15.51 12.83 -0.91
CA HIS A 313 -14.56 13.24 -1.95
C HIS A 313 -13.24 13.74 -1.34
N ASP A 314 -12.54 12.85 -0.64
CA ASP A 314 -11.32 13.17 0.13
C ASP A 314 -10.02 13.25 -0.72
N GLY A 315 -10.10 12.98 -2.02
CA GLY A 315 -8.96 13.02 -2.95
C GLY A 315 -8.20 11.70 -3.10
N GLY A 316 -8.61 10.68 -2.35
CA GLY A 316 -8.08 9.32 -2.40
C GLY A 316 -6.88 9.09 -1.47
N ARG A 317 -6.68 7.83 -1.09
CA ARG A 317 -5.62 7.37 -0.18
C ARG A 317 -4.93 6.15 -0.75
N ILE A 318 -3.60 6.14 -0.74
CA ILE A 318 -2.79 4.94 -0.97
C ILE A 318 -2.33 4.40 0.39
N ASN A 319 -2.37 3.08 0.53
CA ASN A 319 -1.79 2.35 1.63
C ASN A 319 -0.85 1.28 1.10
N ILE A 320 0.40 1.32 1.51
CA ILE A 320 1.43 0.36 1.12
C ILE A 320 1.69 -0.51 2.34
N THR A 321 1.42 -1.81 2.23
CA THR A 321 1.65 -2.74 3.33
C THR A 321 2.73 -3.75 2.97
N PHE A 322 3.83 -3.70 3.70
CA PHE A 322 4.94 -4.64 3.58
C PHE A 322 4.75 -5.82 4.52
N ARG A 323 5.03 -7.03 4.01
CA ARG A 323 4.84 -8.30 4.70
C ARG A 323 5.95 -9.30 4.34
N LYS A 324 6.04 -10.37 5.13
CA LYS A 324 6.93 -11.51 4.85
C LYS A 324 6.10 -12.78 4.64
N ALA A 325 5.89 -13.18 3.39
CA ALA A 325 5.29 -14.48 3.10
C ALA A 325 6.37 -15.56 3.19
N MET A 326 6.09 -16.61 3.93
CA MET A 326 7.03 -17.67 4.30
C MET A 326 7.02 -18.84 3.32
N VAL A 327 5.90 -19.07 2.62
CA VAL A 327 5.68 -20.26 1.79
C VAL A 327 4.97 -19.91 0.49
N LYS A 328 5.16 -20.76 -0.53
CA LYS A 328 4.54 -20.68 -1.87
C LYS A 328 3.07 -20.28 -1.86
N GLY A 329 2.27 -20.93 -1.01
CA GLY A 329 0.83 -20.68 -0.91
C GLY A 329 0.48 -19.23 -0.54
N GLY A 330 1.39 -18.51 0.13
CA GLY A 330 1.23 -17.08 0.42
C GLY A 330 1.33 -16.22 -0.84
N THR A 331 2.29 -16.51 -1.72
CA THR A 331 2.39 -15.86 -3.03
C THR A 331 1.12 -16.05 -3.84
N GLU A 332 0.68 -17.29 -3.99
CA GLU A 332 -0.53 -17.60 -4.77
C GLU A 332 -1.77 -16.92 -4.19
N ASN A 333 -1.93 -16.94 -2.87
CA ASN A 333 -3.04 -16.26 -2.19
C ASN A 333 -3.02 -14.75 -2.45
N TYR A 334 -1.87 -14.09 -2.26
CA TYR A 334 -1.77 -12.64 -2.47
C TYR A 334 -2.13 -12.24 -3.90
N TYR A 335 -1.62 -12.96 -4.91
CA TYR A 335 -1.94 -12.64 -6.30
C TYR A 335 -3.41 -12.94 -6.64
N ASN A 336 -3.97 -14.06 -6.19
CA ASN A 336 -5.37 -14.41 -6.42
C ASN A 336 -6.33 -13.32 -5.90
N TYR A 337 -6.10 -12.82 -4.68
CA TYR A 337 -7.03 -11.90 -4.01
C TYR A 337 -6.72 -10.41 -4.17
N ASN A 338 -5.59 -10.03 -4.78
CA ASN A 338 -5.21 -8.62 -4.98
C ASN A 338 -4.92 -8.24 -6.43
N VAL A 339 -4.89 -9.21 -7.34
CA VAL A 339 -4.80 -9.00 -8.79
C VAL A 339 -5.95 -9.74 -9.48
N GLY A 340 -6.09 -11.04 -9.20
CA GLY A 340 -7.12 -11.89 -9.79
C GLY A 340 -7.00 -12.00 -11.32
N ALA A 341 -8.12 -12.31 -11.98
CA ALA A 341 -8.20 -12.44 -13.44
C ALA A 341 -8.79 -11.19 -14.14
N GLY A 342 -9.02 -10.11 -13.39
CA GLY A 342 -9.63 -8.89 -13.90
C GLY A 342 -8.70 -8.04 -14.79
N PRO A 343 -9.24 -7.05 -15.51
CA PRO A 343 -8.43 -6.17 -16.34
C PRO A 343 -7.52 -5.27 -15.49
N VAL A 344 -6.47 -4.75 -16.13
CA VAL A 344 -5.55 -3.78 -15.54
C VAL A 344 -6.16 -2.39 -15.64
N TYR A 345 -6.00 -1.59 -14.58
CA TYR A 345 -6.39 -0.19 -14.53
C TYR A 345 -5.19 0.71 -14.24
N ARG A 346 -5.25 1.94 -14.74
CA ARG A 346 -4.30 3.01 -14.46
C ARG A 346 -5.04 4.30 -14.16
N TRP A 347 -4.44 5.14 -13.33
CA TRP A 347 -5.00 6.45 -13.02
C TRP A 347 -4.89 7.38 -14.23
N ASP A 348 -6.03 7.94 -14.64
CA ASP A 348 -6.10 9.02 -15.63
C ASP A 348 -6.08 10.36 -14.87
N SER A 349 -4.97 11.10 -14.98
CA SER A 349 -4.81 12.38 -14.29
C SER A 349 -5.70 13.49 -14.83
N VAL A 350 -6.13 13.40 -16.10
CA VAL A 350 -6.99 14.40 -16.75
C VAL A 350 -8.41 14.25 -16.23
N ASN A 351 -8.93 13.03 -16.27
CA ASN A 351 -10.30 12.73 -15.83
C ASN A 351 -10.43 12.47 -14.33
N ARG A 352 -9.28 12.34 -13.63
CA ARG A 352 -9.18 12.09 -12.18
C ARG A 352 -9.94 10.84 -11.74
N GLU A 353 -9.77 9.76 -12.49
CA GLU A 353 -10.39 8.47 -12.21
C GLU A 353 -9.48 7.30 -12.62
N MET A 354 -9.80 6.09 -12.13
CA MET A 354 -9.17 4.87 -12.63
C MET A 354 -9.83 4.45 -13.94
N LYS A 355 -9.03 4.26 -14.98
CA LYS A 355 -9.50 3.74 -16.28
C LYS A 355 -8.84 2.42 -16.60
N GLN A 356 -9.58 1.57 -17.29
CA GLN A 356 -9.02 0.34 -17.82
C GLN A 356 -7.87 0.69 -18.76
N TRP A 357 -6.72 0.08 -18.53
CA TRP A 357 -5.55 0.23 -19.37
C TRP A 357 -5.66 -0.73 -20.56
N ASN A 358 -5.57 -0.18 -21.77
CA ASN A 358 -5.53 -0.93 -23.00
C ASN A 358 -4.13 -0.73 -23.61
N PRO A 359 -3.35 -1.82 -23.81
CA PRO A 359 -1.97 -1.77 -24.30
C PRO A 359 -1.81 -1.12 -25.66
#